data_AF-A0A314ZMY1-F1
#
_entry.id   AF-A0A314ZMY1-F1
#
_cell.length_a   1.000
_cell.length_b   1.000
_cell.length_c   1.000
_cell.angle_alpha   90.00
_cell.angle_beta   90.00
_cell.angle_gamma   90.00
#
_symmetry.space_group_name_H-M   'P 1'
#
loop_
_entity.id
_entity.type
_entity.pdbx_description
1 polymer ?
#
loop_
_entity_poly.entity_id
_entity_poly.type
_entity_poly.pdbx_seq_one_letter_code
_entity_poly.pdbx_strand_id
1 'polypeptide(L)'
;MAFQVKDVLDSMHKDAGEKGEVKNEKGEFLLRVDGGATVNTLLMQIQADLLGSPVLRPADIETTALGAAYAAGLAVGIWTEKEIFAGEERAKIATTFQPKLDEELRKKKLDSWFKAISRTFDLADLSL
;
A
#
# COMPACT_ATOMS: atom_id res chain seq x y z
N MET A 1 1.21 -6.59 10.46
CA MET A 1 1.26 -5.47 9.49
C MET A 1 0.72 -5.86 8.13
N ALA A 2 1.40 -6.68 7.30
CA ALA A 2 0.94 -6.91 5.92
C ALA A 2 -0.48 -7.50 5.79
N PHE A 3 -0.86 -8.39 6.71
CA PHE A 3 -2.23 -8.88 6.83
C PHE A 3 -3.25 -7.78 7.19
N GLN A 4 -2.92 -6.91 8.15
CA GLN A 4 -3.78 -5.79 8.54
C GLN A 4 -3.98 -4.79 7.38
N VAL A 5 -2.91 -4.55 6.60
CA VAL A 5 -3.01 -3.72 5.39
C VAL A 5 -3.97 -4.34 4.37
N LYS A 6 -3.90 -5.67 4.18
CA LYS A 6 -4.85 -6.39 3.32
C LYS A 6 -6.29 -6.26 3.81
N ASP A 7 -6.54 -6.39 5.11
CA ASP A 7 -7.89 -6.28 5.69
C ASP A 7 -8.51 -4.89 5.45
N VAL A 8 -7.71 -3.83 5.65
CA VAL A 8 -8.14 -2.46 5.40
C VAL A 8 -8.40 -2.24 3.92
N LEU A 9 -7.50 -2.70 3.04
CA LEU A 9 -7.67 -2.58 1.60
C LEU A 9 -8.91 -3.33 1.08
N ASP A 10 -9.20 -4.52 1.61
CA ASP A 10 -10.40 -5.27 1.25
C ASP A 10 -11.67 -4.54 1.66
N SER A 11 -11.63 -3.83 2.78
CA SER A 11 -12.74 -2.97 3.23
C SER A 11 -12.88 -1.75 2.32
N MET A 12 -11.77 -1.08 1.99
CA MET A 12 -11.75 0.05 1.06
C MET A 12 -12.28 -0.32 -0.32
N HIS A 13 -11.95 -1.49 -0.86
CA HIS A 13 -12.48 -1.95 -2.15
C HIS A 13 -14.00 -2.17 -2.11
N LYS A 14 -14.53 -2.69 -1.01
CA LYS A 14 -15.98 -2.86 -0.83
C LYS A 14 -16.70 -1.52 -0.77
N ASP A 15 -16.12 -0.53 -0.09
CA ASP A 15 -16.73 0.79 0.08
C ASP A 15 -16.61 1.66 -1.18
N ALA A 16 -15.49 1.57 -1.89
CA ALA A 16 -15.21 2.40 -3.07
C ALA A 16 -15.95 1.91 -4.33
N GLY A 17 -16.34 0.63 -4.39
CA GLY A 17 -16.98 0.01 -5.54
C GLY A 17 -16.14 0.06 -6.82
N GLU A 18 -16.74 -0.27 -7.97
CA GLU A 18 -16.01 -0.35 -9.26
C GLU A 18 -15.41 0.99 -9.73
N LYS A 19 -15.88 2.13 -9.21
CA LYS A 19 -15.43 3.47 -9.62
C LYS A 19 -14.20 3.97 -8.87
N GLY A 20 -13.84 3.34 -7.75
CA GLY A 20 -12.73 3.77 -6.90
C GLY A 20 -11.44 2.95 -7.05
N GLU A 21 -11.46 1.85 -7.82
CA GLU A 21 -10.28 1.05 -8.08
C GLU A 21 -9.30 1.80 -9.01
N VAL A 22 -8.25 2.35 -8.43
CA VAL A 22 -7.13 2.92 -9.19
C VAL A 22 -6.32 1.78 -9.81
N LYS A 23 -6.54 1.57 -11.10
CA LYS A 23 -5.83 0.59 -11.91
C LYS A 23 -4.60 1.21 -12.55
N ASN A 24 -3.51 0.44 -12.63
CA ASN A 24 -2.33 0.80 -13.39
C ASN A 24 -2.61 0.72 -14.90
N GLU A 25 -1.61 1.04 -15.72
CA GLU A 25 -1.70 1.01 -17.19
C GLU A 25 -2.09 -0.36 -17.77
N LYS A 26 -1.93 -1.44 -16.99
CA LYS A 26 -2.28 -2.81 -17.36
C LYS A 26 -3.66 -3.24 -16.86
N GLY A 27 -4.41 -2.35 -16.23
CA GLY A 27 -5.74 -2.64 -15.69
C GLY A 27 -5.74 -3.36 -14.33
N GLU A 28 -4.60 -3.42 -13.64
CA GLU A 28 -4.44 -4.10 -12.36
C GLU A 28 -4.36 -3.08 -11.20
N PHE A 29 -4.91 -3.42 -10.04
CA PHE A 29 -4.70 -2.61 -8.83
C PHE A 29 -3.20 -2.54 -8.49
N LEU A 30 -2.70 -1.35 -8.12
CA LEU A 30 -1.30 -1.13 -7.75
C LEU A 30 -1.23 -0.43 -6.39
N LEU A 31 -0.67 -1.10 -5.38
CA LEU A 31 -0.47 -0.48 -4.08
C LEU A 31 0.80 0.36 -4.09
N ARG A 32 0.68 1.68 -3.96
CA ARG A 32 1.81 2.60 -3.71
C ARG A 32 2.05 2.69 -2.20
N VAL A 33 3.31 2.58 -1.79
CA VAL A 33 3.70 2.58 -0.37
C VAL A 33 4.81 3.59 -0.11
N ASP A 34 4.88 4.12 1.10
CA ASP A 34 5.93 5.02 1.57
C ASP A 34 6.22 4.82 3.07
N GLY A 35 7.18 5.59 3.59
CA GLY A 35 7.59 5.57 5.00
C GLY A 35 8.67 4.54 5.32
N GLY A 36 9.33 4.72 6.46
CA GLY A 36 10.55 3.99 6.83
C GLY A 36 10.45 2.46 6.81
N ALA A 37 9.28 1.89 7.12
CA ALA A 37 9.08 0.44 7.07
C ALA A 37 9.22 -0.13 5.65
N THR A 38 8.96 0.67 4.61
CA THR A 38 9.01 0.22 3.22
C THR A 38 10.41 -0.08 2.73
N VAL A 39 11.47 0.40 3.42
CA VAL A 39 12.87 0.03 3.12
C VAL A 39 13.07 -1.48 3.16
N ASN A 40 12.30 -2.18 4.00
CA ASN A 40 12.39 -3.63 4.12
C ASN A 40 11.80 -4.34 2.89
N THR A 41 12.69 -4.79 1.99
CA THR A 41 12.36 -5.55 0.77
C THR A 41 11.56 -6.84 1.07
N LEU A 42 11.88 -7.56 2.15
CA LEU A 42 11.15 -8.78 2.51
C LEU A 42 9.69 -8.46 2.85
N LEU A 43 9.47 -7.41 3.63
CA LEU A 43 8.13 -6.95 3.96
C LEU A 43 7.35 -6.53 2.69
N MET A 44 7.98 -5.81 1.77
CA MET A 44 7.34 -5.41 0.51
C MET A 44 6.95 -6.61 -0.36
N GLN A 45 7.81 -7.63 -0.41
CA GLN A 45 7.49 -8.88 -1.10
C GLN A 45 6.33 -9.61 -0.42
N ILE A 46 6.35 -9.75 0.92
CA ILE A 46 5.24 -10.35 1.67
C ILE A 46 3.94 -9.58 1.44
N GLN A 47 4.00 -8.24 1.37
CA GLN A 47 2.84 -7.42 1.10
C GLN A 47 2.26 -7.68 -0.28
N ALA A 48 3.09 -7.71 -1.33
CA ALA A 48 2.66 -8.05 -2.69
C ALA A 48 2.07 -9.47 -2.75
N ASP A 49 2.75 -10.43 -2.12
CA ASP A 49 2.34 -11.83 -2.05
C ASP A 49 0.98 -12.04 -1.38
N LEU A 50 0.72 -11.33 -0.27
CA LEU A 50 -0.55 -11.40 0.45
C LEU A 50 -1.67 -10.62 -0.24
N LEU A 51 -1.35 -9.54 -0.97
CA LEU A 51 -2.34 -8.80 -1.75
C LEU A 51 -2.75 -9.53 -3.02
N GLY A 52 -1.81 -10.24 -3.66
CA GLY A 52 -2.01 -10.71 -5.03
C GLY A 52 -1.96 -9.60 -6.06
N SER A 53 -1.42 -8.44 -5.69
CA SER A 53 -1.29 -7.28 -6.56
C SER A 53 0.10 -6.67 -6.41
N PRO A 54 0.63 -5.97 -7.44
CA PRO A 54 1.93 -5.36 -7.36
C PRO A 54 1.99 -4.27 -6.29
N VAL A 55 3.16 -4.12 -5.67
CA VAL A 55 3.47 -3.05 -4.72
C VAL A 55 4.58 -2.18 -5.28
N LEU A 56 4.37 -0.87 -5.37
CA LEU A 56 5.36 0.09 -5.85
C LEU A 56 5.91 0.90 -4.67
N ARG A 57 7.22 0.80 -4.47
CA ARG A 57 7.98 1.64 -3.54
C ARG A 57 8.76 2.69 -4.32
N PRO A 58 8.53 4.00 -4.10
CA PRO A 58 9.33 5.06 -4.70
C PRO A 58 10.78 5.01 -4.19
N ALA A 59 11.70 5.66 -4.91
CA ALA A 59 13.09 5.77 -4.43
C ALA A 59 13.21 6.66 -3.20
N ASP A 60 12.45 7.76 -3.17
CA ASP A 60 12.29 8.60 -1.99
C ASP A 60 11.07 8.13 -1.20
N ILE A 61 11.32 7.61 -0.01
CA ILE A 61 10.31 7.06 0.88
C ILE A 61 9.75 8.10 1.86
N GLU A 62 10.36 9.28 1.96
CA GLU A 62 9.95 10.36 2.86
C GLU A 62 8.96 11.31 2.17
N THR A 63 7.90 10.70 1.62
CA THR A 63 6.82 11.41 0.90
C THR A 63 6.04 12.37 1.78
N THR A 64 6.05 12.17 3.10
CA THR A 64 5.35 13.03 4.07
C THR A 64 5.92 14.45 4.04
N ALA A 65 7.24 14.60 4.20
CA ALA A 65 7.90 15.90 4.16
C ALA A 65 7.82 16.52 2.76
N LEU A 66 7.94 15.68 1.73
CA LEU A 66 7.86 16.08 0.33
C LEU A 66 6.49 16.68 -0.02
N GLY A 67 5.40 16.06 0.44
CA GLY A 67 4.04 16.55 0.25
C GLY A 67 3.80 17.91 0.90
N ALA A 68 4.31 18.11 2.12
CA ALA A 68 4.23 19.40 2.80
C ALA A 68 5.02 20.49 2.05
N ALA A 69 6.22 20.16 1.56
CA ALA A 69 7.03 21.07 0.75
C ALA A 69 6.33 21.46 -0.57
N TYR A 70 5.67 20.50 -1.23
CA TYR A 70 4.86 20.78 -2.43
C TYR A 70 3.68 21.69 -2.15
N ALA A 71 2.91 21.42 -1.09
CA ALA A 71 1.77 22.27 -0.73
C ALA A 71 2.22 23.72 -0.44
N ALA A 72 3.29 23.89 0.34
CA ALA A 72 3.84 25.21 0.66
C ALA A 72 4.40 25.90 -0.60
N GLY A 73 5.17 25.18 -1.41
CA GLY A 73 5.78 25.73 -2.62
C GLY A 73 4.77 26.12 -3.69
N LEU A 74 3.66 25.38 -3.82
CA LEU A 74 2.52 25.80 -4.65
C LEU A 74 1.90 27.09 -4.14
N ALA A 75 1.66 27.20 -2.83
CA ALA A 75 1.01 28.35 -2.22
C ALA A 75 1.80 29.66 -2.40
N VAL A 76 3.13 29.59 -2.43
CA VAL A 76 4.01 30.77 -2.65
C VAL A 76 4.53 30.90 -4.07
N GLY A 77 4.09 30.03 -5.00
CA GLY A 77 4.46 30.10 -6.41
C GLY A 77 5.91 29.71 -6.73
N ILE A 78 6.58 28.95 -5.84
CA ILE A 78 7.91 28.37 -6.11
C ILE A 78 7.83 27.30 -7.20
N TRP A 79 6.76 26.50 -7.19
CA TRP A 79 6.49 25.49 -8.21
C TRP A 79 5.06 25.61 -8.72
N THR A 80 4.85 25.15 -9.94
CA THR A 80 3.55 24.89 -10.54
C THR A 80 3.14 23.43 -10.34
N GLU A 81 1.85 23.14 -10.44
CA GLU A 81 1.35 21.75 -10.40
C GLU A 81 2.00 20.90 -11.49
N LYS A 82 2.19 21.46 -12.69
CA LYS A 82 2.82 20.76 -13.80
C LYS A 82 4.25 20.35 -13.48
N GLU A 83 5.03 21.20 -12.82
CA GLU A 83 6.40 20.88 -12.43
C GLU A 83 6.46 19.79 -11.35
N ILE A 84 5.52 19.82 -10.40
CA ILE A 84 5.45 18.82 -9.31
C ILE A 84 5.06 17.45 -9.84
N PHE A 85 4.10 17.40 -10.76
CA PHE A 85 3.54 16.17 -11.32
C PHE A 85 4.16 15.75 -12.66
N ALA A 86 5.21 16.44 -13.14
CA ALA A 86 5.92 16.10 -14.39
C ALA A 86 6.54 14.69 -14.40
N GLY A 87 6.56 13.98 -13.27
CA GLY A 87 6.33 12.53 -13.14
C GLY A 87 7.37 11.54 -13.69
N GLU A 88 8.00 11.81 -14.82
CA GLU A 88 8.77 10.81 -15.57
C GLU A 88 10.06 10.39 -14.87
N GLU A 89 10.75 11.30 -14.18
CA GLU A 89 12.01 10.95 -13.51
C GLU A 89 11.79 10.17 -12.21
N ARG A 90 10.75 10.51 -11.44
CA ARG A 90 10.45 9.84 -10.17
C ARG A 90 9.91 8.42 -10.37
N ALA A 91 9.19 8.19 -11.47
CA ALA A 91 8.71 6.87 -11.84
C ALA A 91 9.85 5.92 -12.26
N LYS A 92 10.92 6.43 -12.90
CA LYS A 92 12.04 5.61 -13.42
C LYS A 92 12.88 4.93 -12.34
N ILE A 93 12.87 5.45 -11.11
CA ILE A 93 13.69 4.94 -9.99
C ILE A 93 12.88 4.15 -8.95
N ALA A 94 11.59 3.93 -9.18
CA ALA A 94 10.74 3.15 -8.28
C ALA A 94 11.02 1.64 -8.40
N THR A 95 10.92 0.93 -7.28
CA THR A 95 10.98 -0.54 -7.23
C THR A 95 9.57 -1.10 -7.19
N THR A 96 9.24 -2.02 -8.10
CA THR A 96 7.95 -2.73 -8.10
C THR A 96 8.14 -4.18 -7.68
N PHE A 97 7.38 -4.62 -6.68
CA PHE A 97 7.34 -5.99 -6.18
C PHE A 97 6.13 -6.69 -6.78
N GLN A 98 6.38 -7.74 -7.54
CA GLN A 98 5.33 -8.57 -8.13
C GLN A 98 4.95 -9.70 -7.17
N PRO A 99 3.66 -10.07 -7.07
CA PRO A 99 3.23 -11.22 -6.30
C PRO A 99 3.87 -12.50 -6.87
N LYS A 100 4.44 -13.31 -5.99
CA LYS A 100 5.06 -14.61 -6.32
C LYS A 100 4.35 -15.77 -5.66
N LEU A 101 3.51 -15.49 -4.67
CA LEU A 101 2.76 -16.50 -3.92
C LEU A 101 1.53 -16.97 -4.71
N ASP A 102 1.34 -18.29 -4.77
CA ASP A 102 0.18 -18.91 -5.37
C ASP A 102 -1.13 -18.57 -4.63
N GLU A 103 -2.24 -18.61 -5.34
CA GLU A 103 -3.55 -18.19 -4.83
C GLU A 103 -4.01 -19.06 -3.66
N GLU A 104 -3.84 -20.38 -3.76
CA GLU A 104 -4.30 -21.32 -2.74
C GLU A 104 -3.55 -21.14 -1.42
N LEU A 105 -2.23 -20.95 -1.48
CA LEU A 105 -1.41 -20.69 -0.32
C LEU A 105 -1.67 -19.30 0.27
N ARG A 106 -1.94 -18.29 -0.59
CA ARG A 106 -2.36 -16.96 -0.14
C ARG A 106 -3.66 -17.05 0.67
N LYS A 107 -4.68 -17.70 0.11
CA LYS A 107 -5.96 -17.93 0.78
C LYS A 107 -5.78 -18.63 2.12
N LYS A 108 -5.00 -19.72 2.15
CA LYS A 108 -4.69 -20.45 3.39
C LYS A 108 -4.03 -19.57 4.46
N LYS A 109 -3.12 -18.67 4.06
CA LYS A 109 -2.49 -17.72 4.98
C LYS A 109 -3.52 -16.72 5.53
N LEU A 110 -4.41 -16.20 4.68
CA LEU A 110 -5.47 -15.27 5.07
C LEU A 110 -6.48 -15.95 6.02
N ASP A 111 -6.90 -17.18 5.73
CA ASP A 111 -7.79 -17.94 6.61
C ASP A 111 -7.17 -18.15 8.00
N SER A 112 -5.87 -18.46 8.05
CA SER A 112 -5.15 -18.58 9.31
C SER A 112 -5.05 -17.25 10.06
N TRP A 113 -4.92 -16.13 9.35
CA TRP A 113 -4.92 -14.79 9.93
C TRP A 113 -6.27 -14.45 10.55
N PHE A 114 -7.38 -14.64 9.83
CA PHE A 114 -8.72 -14.41 10.36
C PHE A 114 -9.03 -15.26 11.59
N LYS A 115 -8.58 -16.53 11.58
CA LYS A 115 -8.68 -17.41 12.75
C LYS A 115 -7.85 -16.94 13.94
N ALA A 116 -6.68 -16.33 13.70
CA ALA A 116 -5.87 -15.76 14.78
C ALA A 116 -6.55 -14.52 15.37
N ILE A 117 -7.08 -13.63 14.52
CA ILE A 117 -7.75 -12.41 14.93
C ILE A 117 -9.02 -12.69 15.73
N SER A 118 -9.86 -13.64 15.30
CA SER A 118 -11.09 -13.97 16.03
C SER A 118 -10.83 -14.48 17.46
N ARG A 119 -9.65 -15.05 17.72
CA ARG A 119 -9.21 -15.48 19.06
C ARG A 119 -8.71 -14.35 19.94
N THR A 120 -8.54 -13.16 19.37
CA THR A 120 -8.11 -11.96 20.11
C THR A 120 -9.26 -11.02 20.47
N PHE A 121 -10.48 -11.36 20.08
CA PHE A 121 -11.68 -10.60 20.43
C PHE A 121 -12.10 -10.83 21.87
N ASP A 122 -12.76 -9.83 22.45
CA ASP A 122 -13.39 -9.87 23.78
C ASP A 122 -12.41 -10.24 24.92
N LEU A 123 -11.11 -10.10 24.69
CA LEU A 123 -10.09 -10.34 25.72
C LEU A 123 -10.23 -9.36 26.89
N ALA A 124 -10.77 -8.16 26.65
CA ALA A 124 -11.07 -7.19 27.70
C ALA A 124 -12.16 -7.68 28.67
N ASP A 125 -13.10 -8.51 28.19
CA ASP A 125 -14.20 -9.08 29.00
C ASP A 125 -13.71 -10.18 29.95
N LEU A 126 -12.44 -10.60 29.81
CA LEU A 126 -11.76 -11.53 30.72
C LEU A 126 -11.15 -10.83 31.94
N SER A 127 -11.21 -9.49 32.01
CA SER A 127 -10.75 -8.75 33.19
C SER A 127 -11.75 -8.89 34.35
N LEU A 128 -11.25 -9.31 35.52
CA LEU A 128 -11.98 -9.48 36.78
C LEU A 128 -12.11 -8.16 37.54
#